data_AF-A0A0E4FUC2-F1
#
_entry.id   AF-A0A0E4FUC2-F1
#
_cell.length_a   1.000
_cell.length_b   1.000
_cell.length_c   1.000
_cell.angle_alpha   90.00
_cell.angle_beta   90.00
_cell.angle_gamma   90.00
#
_symmetry.space_group_name_H-M   'P 1'
#
loop_
_entity.id
_entity.type
_entity.pdbx_description
1 polymer ?
#
loop_
_entity_poly.entity_id
_entity_poly.type
_entity_poly.pdbx_seq_one_letter_code
_entity_poly.pdbx_strand_id
1 'polypeptide(L)'
;MLPGPTMSEGVETFVKDLAKQNGQSVDEAAANFVKQHRPSSLIQRFASVDEIANMVVYVASKEASATNGAALRAEGGIVNTIA
;
A
#
# COMPACT_ATOMS: atom_id res chain seq x y z
N MET A 1 -1.85 -11.64 6.58
CA MET A 1 -1.92 -10.17 6.46
C MET A 1 -2.24 -9.84 5.00
N LEU A 2 -3.02 -8.79 4.76
CA LEU A 2 -3.57 -8.41 3.46
C LEU A 2 -3.03 -7.02 3.09
N PRO A 3 -1.90 -6.93 2.39
CA PRO A 3 -1.33 -5.66 1.98
C PRO A 3 -2.12 -5.04 0.81
N GLY A 4 -2.18 -3.71 0.77
CA GLY A 4 -2.70 -2.95 -0.36
C GLY A 4 -1.62 -2.66 -1.42
N PRO A 5 -1.89 -1.72 -2.35
CA PRO A 5 -0.89 -1.19 -3.26
C PRO A 5 0.36 -0.76 -2.50
N THR A 6 1.46 -1.43 -2.79
CA THR A 6 2.75 -1.22 -2.13
C THR A 6 3.78 -0.85 -3.19
N MET A 7 4.63 0.12 -2.89
CA MET A 7 5.74 0.54 -3.75
C MET A 7 6.87 -0.50 -3.70
N SER A 8 6.61 -1.68 -4.24
CA SER A 8 7.64 -2.71 -4.46
C SER A 8 8.53 -2.33 -5.65
N GLU A 9 9.67 -3.02 -5.80
CA GLU A 9 10.62 -2.79 -6.91
C GLU A 9 9.94 -2.83 -8.30
N GLY A 10 9.04 -3.79 -8.52
CA GLY A 10 8.28 -3.90 -9.76
C GLY A 10 7.32 -2.74 -9.97
N VAL A 11 6.65 -2.27 -8.91
CA VAL A 11 5.76 -1.10 -8.97
C VAL A 11 6.56 0.18 -9.18
N GLU A 12 7.72 0.32 -8.55
CA GLU A 12 8.60 1.47 -8.73
C GLU A 12 9.06 1.58 -10.20
N THR A 13 9.41 0.45 -10.82
CA THR A 13 9.75 0.39 -12.26
C THR A 13 8.55 0.84 -13.11
N PHE A 14 7.36 0.30 -12.83
CA PHE A 14 6.13 0.68 -13.52
C PHE A 14 5.81 2.18 -13.40
N VAL A 15 5.90 2.75 -12.19
CA VAL A 15 5.62 4.17 -11.96
C VAL A 15 6.67 5.05 -12.64
N LYS A 16 7.95 4.65 -12.64
CA LYS A 16 9.00 5.38 -13.37
C LYS A 16 8.70 5.46 -14.86
N ASP A 17 8.22 4.37 -15.46
CA ASP A 17 7.85 4.37 -16.88
C ASP A 17 6.60 5.21 -17.15
N LEU A 18 5.59 5.14 -16.27
CA LEU A 18 4.40 6.00 -16.33
C LEU A 18 4.76 7.49 -16.20
N ALA A 19 5.67 7.83 -15.30
CA ALA A 19 6.14 9.20 -15.08
C ALA A 19 6.83 9.75 -16.33
N LYS A 20 7.70 8.97 -16.96
CA LYS A 20 8.37 9.32 -18.23
C LYS A 20 7.36 9.54 -19.35
N GLN A 21 6.38 8.65 -19.51
CA GLN A 21 5.35 8.75 -20.56
C GLN A 21 4.51 10.02 -20.42
N ASN A 22 4.23 10.44 -19.19
CA ASN A 22 3.35 11.57 -18.89
C ASN A 22 4.11 12.88 -18.63
N GLY A 23 5.44 12.89 -18.69
CA GLY A 23 6.25 14.08 -18.46
C GLY A 23 6.10 14.68 -17.04
N GLN A 24 5.88 13.85 -16.03
CA GLN A 24 5.66 14.26 -14.63
C GLN A 24 6.69 13.59 -13.70
N SER A 25 6.73 14.01 -12.43
CA SER A 25 7.59 13.34 -11.44
C SER A 25 7.06 11.94 -11.08
N VAL A 26 7.95 11.08 -10.55
CA VAL A 26 7.57 9.73 -10.09
C VAL A 26 6.53 9.79 -8.97
N ASP A 27 6.68 10.73 -8.04
CA ASP A 27 5.75 10.91 -6.92
C ASP A 27 4.37 11.37 -7.38
N GLU A 28 4.32 12.32 -8.33
CA GLU A 28 3.05 12.74 -8.93
C GLU A 28 2.41 11.61 -9.72
N ALA A 29 3.18 10.85 -10.51
CA ALA A 29 2.68 9.70 -11.25
C ALA A 29 2.07 8.64 -10.33
N ALA A 30 2.76 8.32 -9.23
CA ALA A 30 2.29 7.37 -8.22
C ALA A 30 0.99 7.85 -7.58
N ALA A 31 0.97 9.09 -7.07
CA ALA A 31 -0.19 9.65 -6.39
C ALA A 31 -1.40 9.75 -7.34
N ASN A 32 -1.20 10.23 -8.57
CA ASN A 32 -2.24 10.32 -9.58
C ASN A 32 -2.78 8.95 -9.98
N PHE A 33 -1.89 7.96 -10.13
CA PHE A 33 -2.31 6.59 -10.44
C PHE A 33 -3.23 6.03 -9.35
N VAL A 34 -2.86 6.18 -8.07
CA VAL A 34 -3.67 5.69 -6.94
C VAL A 34 -5.01 6.44 -6.87
N LYS A 35 -5.00 7.78 -6.98
CA LYS A 35 -6.22 8.59 -7.02
C LYS A 35 -7.19 8.14 -8.11
N GLN A 36 -6.66 7.85 -9.30
CA GLN A 36 -7.46 7.49 -10.46
C GLN A 36 -7.96 6.03 -10.41
N HIS A 37 -7.09 5.08 -10.08
CA HIS A 37 -7.39 3.65 -10.21
C HIS A 37 -7.81 3.00 -8.89
N ARG A 38 -7.51 3.63 -7.75
CA ARG A 38 -7.88 3.18 -6.40
C ARG A 38 -8.56 4.33 -5.64
N PRO A 39 -9.64 4.90 -6.17
CA PRO A 39 -10.26 6.11 -5.63
C PRO A 39 -10.76 5.95 -4.19
N SER A 40 -11.04 4.71 -3.74
CA SER A 40 -11.42 4.42 -2.36
C SER A 40 -10.27 4.42 -1.36
N SER A 41 -9.01 4.47 -1.80
CA SER A 41 -7.85 4.56 -0.89
C SER A 41 -7.98 5.80 -0.01
N LEU A 42 -7.82 5.68 1.31
CA LEU A 42 -7.82 6.84 2.19
C LEU A 42 -6.45 7.54 2.17
N ILE A 43 -5.37 6.78 2.05
CA ILE A 43 -4.00 7.35 2.05
C ILE A 43 -3.60 7.99 0.71
N GLN A 44 -4.30 7.66 -0.39
CA GLN A 44 -4.13 8.31 -1.71
C GLN A 44 -2.68 8.26 -2.25
N ARG A 45 -1.94 7.21 -1.87
CA ARG A 45 -0.59 6.88 -2.34
C ARG A 45 -0.37 5.38 -2.22
N PHE A 46 0.71 4.87 -2.80
CA PHE A 46 1.19 3.53 -2.47
C PHE A 46 1.70 3.51 -1.03
N ALA A 47 1.47 2.41 -0.32
CA ALA A 47 2.18 2.13 0.92
C ALA A 47 3.67 1.85 0.60
N SER A 48 4.57 2.17 1.52
CA SER A 48 5.96 1.73 1.42
C SER A 48 6.09 0.27 1.82
N VAL A 49 7.18 -0.39 1.39
CA VAL A 49 7.51 -1.74 1.85
C VAL A 49 7.69 -1.76 3.37
N ASP A 50 8.26 -0.69 3.95
CA ASP A 50 8.47 -0.57 5.40
C ASP A 50 7.16 -0.52 6.18
N GLU A 51 6.14 0.19 5.67
CA GLU A 51 4.81 0.22 6.31
C GLU A 51 4.19 -1.19 6.39
N ILE A 52 4.35 -1.99 5.34
CA ILE A 52 3.90 -3.39 5.32
C ILE A 52 4.77 -4.26 6.23
N ALA A 53 6.10 -4.09 6.20
CA ALA A 53 7.03 -4.82 7.03
C ALA A 53 6.78 -4.56 8.52
N ASN A 54 6.50 -3.32 8.92
CA ASN A 54 6.17 -2.97 10.30
C ASN A 54 4.96 -3.74 10.82
N MET A 55 3.93 -3.92 9.99
CA MET A 55 2.78 -4.74 10.35
C MET A 55 3.16 -6.22 10.51
N VAL A 56 4.03 -6.75 9.64
CA VAL A 56 4.55 -8.13 9.79
C VAL A 56 5.33 -8.28 11.09
N VAL A 57 6.23 -7.35 11.38
CA VAL A 57 7.04 -7.33 12.61
C VAL A 57 6.14 -7.31 13.84
N TYR A 58 5.13 -6.43 13.87
CA TYR A 58 4.16 -6.38 14.97
C TYR A 58 3.43 -7.71 15.16
N VAL A 59 2.90 -8.31 14.08
CA VAL A 59 2.14 -9.57 14.17
C VAL A 59 3.02 -10.75 14.57
N ALA A 60 4.30 -10.73 14.21
CA ALA A 60 5.26 -11.75 14.62
C ALA A 60 5.79 -11.57 16.06
N SER A 61 5.48 -10.45 16.71
CA SER A 61 6.02 -10.10 18.02
C SER A 61 5.19 -10.66 19.17
N LYS A 62 5.74 -10.59 20.39
CA LYS A 62 5.04 -11.06 21.60
C LYS A 62 3.81 -10.19 21.93
N GLU A 63 3.84 -8.93 21.53
CA GLU A 63 2.79 -7.94 21.73
C GLU A 63 1.51 -8.33 20.98
N ALA A 64 1.62 -9.12 19.91
CA ALA A 64 0.47 -9.66 19.18
C ALA A 64 0.02 -11.05 19.67
N SER A 65 0.42 -11.51 20.86
CA SER A 65 0.16 -12.89 21.32
C SER A 65 -1.31 -13.30 21.39
N ALA A 66 -2.25 -12.35 21.48
CA ALA A 66 -3.69 -12.60 21.45
C ALA A 66 -4.32 -12.53 20.05
N THR A 67 -3.53 -12.18 19.02
CA THR A 67 -4.00 -12.09 17.63
C THR A 67 -3.82 -13.44 16.96
N ASN A 68 -4.91 -14.13 16.65
CA ASN A 68 -4.88 -15.45 16.03
C ASN A 68 -6.04 -15.62 15.04
N GLY A 69 -5.80 -16.32 13.92
CA GLY A 69 -6.83 -16.64 12.92
C GLY A 69 -7.42 -15.45 12.14
N ALA A 70 -6.92 -14.23 12.37
CA ALA A 70 -7.48 -13.01 11.78
C ALA A 70 -6.86 -12.64 10.42
N ALA A 71 -7.70 -12.11 9.53
CA ALA A 71 -7.26 -11.48 8.28
C ALA A 71 -6.94 -9.99 8.50
N LEU A 72 -5.68 -9.68 8.83
CA LEU A 72 -5.26 -8.32 9.15
C LEU A 72 -5.03 -7.49 7.88
N ARG A 73 -5.77 -6.39 7.72
CA ARG A 73 -5.69 -5.48 6.56
C ARG A 73 -4.62 -4.41 6.78
N ALA A 74 -3.74 -4.21 5.79
CA ALA A 74 -2.73 -3.17 5.74
C ALA A 74 -2.72 -2.53 4.33
N GLU A 75 -3.85 -1.91 3.97
CA GLU A 75 -4.11 -1.53 2.57
C GLU A 75 -4.39 -0.04 2.34
N GLY A 76 -4.42 0.77 3.42
CA GLY A 76 -4.62 2.21 3.32
C GLY A 76 -6.09 2.65 3.15
N GLY A 77 -7.05 1.80 3.49
CA GLY A 77 -8.49 2.12 3.54
C GLY A 77 -9.27 1.89 2.23
N ILE A 78 -8.71 1.17 1.27
CA ILE A 78 -9.32 0.79 -0.01
C ILE A 78 -10.61 -0.02 0.18
N VAL A 79 -10.68 -0.92 1.16
CA VAL A 79 -11.87 -1.74 1.39
C VAL A 79 -12.84 -0.99 2.30
N ASN A 80 -13.88 -0.42 1.70
CA ASN A 80 -14.91 0.36 2.38
C ASN A 80 -15.94 -0.52 3.11
N THR A 81 -15.49 -1.37 4.04
CA THR A 81 -16.37 -2.24 4.82
C THR A 81 -15.76 -2.55 6.18
N ILE A 82 -16.58 -2.49 7.22
CA ILE A 82 -16.28 -3.00 8.56
C ILE A 82 -16.77 -4.46 8.59
N ALA A 83 -15.89 -5.39 8.96
CA ALA A 83 -16.16 -6.83 9.02
C ALA A 83 -15.83 -7.36 10.41
#